data_AF-A0A7K3GZN1-F1
#
_entry.id   AF-A0A7K3GZN1-F1
#
_cell.length_a   1.000
_cell.length_b   1.000
_cell.length_c   1.000
_cell.angle_alpha   90.00
_cell.angle_beta   90.00
_cell.angle_gamma   90.00
#
_symmetry.space_group_name_H-M   'P 1'
#
loop_
_entity.id
_entity.type
_entity.pdbx_description
1 polymer ?
#
loop_
_entity_poly.entity_id
_entity_poly.type
_entity_poly.pdbx_seq_one_letter_code
_entity_poly.pdbx_strand_id
1 'polypeptide(L)'
;PSPTPPPPASPPPPARTVYQWSQLAYDVTGDGTRPEMRLAESSWVWQRSALSVDGVRYAHGVTVHGRSSVTIDLNRSCSSYDALVGVDDLAMKLGKVHFSVYADGVRLWNSGAVEGGDPAVPVHVDVSGRETVRLVAEPHGPFDSAVPADWAQSRFTCA
;
A
#
# COMPACT_ATOMS: atom_id res chain seq x y z
N PRO A 1 -31.25 47.02 -22.09
CA PRO A 1 -30.21 46.20 -21.43
C PRO A 1 -30.49 44.71 -21.65
N SER A 2 -29.72 44.06 -22.54
CA SER A 2 -29.78 42.61 -22.68
C SER A 2 -29.13 41.95 -21.47
N PRO A 3 -29.75 40.92 -20.87
CA PRO A 3 -29.14 40.19 -19.77
C PRO A 3 -27.92 39.41 -20.27
N THR A 4 -26.78 39.62 -19.61
CA THR A 4 -25.55 38.87 -19.87
C THR A 4 -25.76 37.39 -19.51
N PRO A 5 -25.38 36.44 -20.38
CA PRO A 5 -25.44 35.01 -20.07
C PRO A 5 -24.61 34.66 -18.82
N PRO A 6 -25.05 33.69 -17.99
CA PRO A 6 -24.26 33.22 -16.86
C PRO A 6 -22.93 32.61 -17.35
N PRO A 7 -21.84 32.78 -16.59
CA PRO A 7 -20.58 32.11 -16.91
C PRO A 7 -20.75 30.59 -16.90
N PRO A 8 -20.06 29.85 -17.80
CA PRO A 8 -20.14 28.40 -17.84
C PRO A 8 -19.70 27.78 -16.51
N ALA A 9 -20.43 26.75 -16.07
CA ALA A 9 -20.14 26.01 -14.85
C ALA A 9 -18.73 25.37 -14.93
N SER A 10 -17.98 25.42 -13.83
CA SER A 10 -16.68 24.76 -13.73
C SER A 10 -16.82 23.24 -13.95
N PRO A 11 -15.86 22.59 -14.64
CA PRO A 11 -15.92 21.15 -14.85
C PRO A 11 -15.92 20.40 -13.50
N PRO A 12 -16.67 19.29 -13.38
CA PRO A 12 -16.69 18.49 -12.16
C PRO A 12 -15.29 17.98 -11.82
N PRO A 13 -14.95 17.84 -10.52
CA PRO A 13 -13.66 17.29 -10.10
C PRO A 13 -13.42 15.93 -10.75
N PRO A 14 -12.16 15.59 -11.10
CA PRO A 14 -11.83 14.28 -11.65
C PRO A 14 -12.29 13.17 -10.68
N ALA A 15 -12.87 12.11 -11.25
CA ALA A 15 -13.38 10.98 -10.48
C ALA A 15 -12.22 10.24 -9.79
N ARG A 16 -12.30 10.09 -8.47
CA ARG A 16 -11.30 9.34 -7.71
C ARG A 16 -11.47 7.85 -7.98
N THR A 17 -10.40 7.21 -8.45
CA THR A 17 -10.31 5.76 -8.66
C THR A 17 -9.46 5.13 -7.57
N VAL A 18 -9.91 4.00 -7.03
CA VAL A 18 -9.18 3.24 -6.02
C VAL A 18 -8.49 2.04 -6.67
N TYR A 19 -7.20 1.90 -6.45
CA TYR A 19 -6.38 0.78 -6.92
C TYR A 19 -5.92 -0.05 -5.74
N GLN A 20 -6.34 -1.32 -5.67
CA GLN A 20 -5.93 -2.23 -4.60
C GLN A 20 -4.57 -2.84 -4.93
N TRP A 21 -3.65 -2.87 -3.97
CA TRP A 21 -2.32 -3.45 -4.18
C TRP A 21 -2.41 -4.94 -4.61
N SER A 22 -3.37 -5.67 -4.04
CA SER A 22 -3.66 -7.07 -4.37
C SER A 22 -4.13 -7.31 -5.82
N GLN A 23 -4.37 -6.27 -6.60
CA GLN A 23 -4.83 -6.35 -8.00
C GLN A 23 -3.88 -5.67 -8.99
N LEU A 24 -2.78 -5.06 -8.51
CA LEU A 24 -1.84 -4.39 -9.41
C LEU A 24 -1.13 -5.41 -10.29
N ALA A 25 -0.88 -5.03 -11.54
CA ALA A 25 0.03 -5.74 -12.40
C ALA A 25 1.49 -5.46 -11.97
N TYR A 26 2.40 -6.29 -12.47
CA TYR A 26 3.81 -5.93 -12.48
C TYR A 26 4.10 -5.02 -13.69
N ASP A 27 5.11 -4.17 -13.57
CA ASP A 27 5.60 -3.28 -14.63
C ASP A 27 5.89 -4.00 -15.97
N VAL A 28 6.35 -5.25 -15.92
CA VAL A 28 6.63 -6.06 -17.13
C VAL A 28 5.38 -6.52 -17.89
N THR A 29 4.20 -6.54 -17.25
CA THR A 29 2.92 -6.91 -17.88
C THR A 29 1.91 -5.75 -17.90
N GLY A 30 2.28 -4.62 -17.32
CA GLY A 30 1.49 -3.41 -17.21
C GLY A 30 1.39 -2.61 -18.50
N ASP A 31 0.49 -1.62 -18.49
CA ASP A 31 0.29 -0.68 -19.59
C ASP A 31 0.86 0.72 -19.29
N GLY A 32 1.39 0.93 -18.09
CA GLY A 32 1.99 2.19 -17.65
C GLY A 32 0.98 3.31 -17.39
N THR A 33 -0.31 2.99 -17.25
CA THR A 33 -1.39 4.00 -17.01
C THR A 33 -2.01 3.91 -15.62
N ARG A 34 -1.68 2.87 -14.86
CA ARG A 34 -2.17 2.59 -13.52
C ARG A 34 -1.00 2.29 -12.60
N PRO A 35 -1.22 2.32 -11.26
CA PRO A 35 -0.19 1.86 -10.34
C PRO A 35 0.26 0.44 -10.65
N GLU A 36 1.56 0.22 -10.71
CA GLU A 36 2.19 -1.05 -11.10
C GLU A 36 3.35 -1.38 -10.15
N MET A 37 3.51 -2.67 -9.82
CA MET A 37 4.61 -3.13 -8.98
C MET A 37 5.86 -3.36 -9.83
N ARG A 38 7.01 -2.81 -9.43
CA ARG A 38 8.27 -3.15 -10.09
C ARG A 38 8.64 -4.60 -9.83
N LEU A 39 8.96 -5.39 -10.85
CA LEU A 39 9.39 -6.77 -10.63
C LEU A 39 10.83 -6.86 -10.09
N ALA A 40 11.79 -6.15 -10.71
CA ALA A 40 13.22 -6.31 -10.41
C ALA A 40 13.66 -5.67 -9.07
N GLU A 41 12.96 -4.62 -8.63
CA GLU A 41 13.27 -3.86 -7.41
C GLU A 41 12.34 -4.22 -6.24
N SER A 42 11.58 -5.30 -6.37
CA SER A 42 10.67 -5.76 -5.33
C SER A 42 10.99 -7.18 -4.87
N SER A 43 10.84 -7.41 -3.57
CA SER A 43 10.84 -8.75 -3.00
C SER A 43 9.55 -9.51 -3.33
N TRP A 44 9.53 -10.79 -2.96
CA TRP A 44 8.35 -11.64 -3.12
C TRP A 44 7.10 -11.04 -2.47
N VAL A 45 5.98 -11.17 -3.20
CA VAL A 45 4.65 -10.74 -2.77
C VAL A 45 3.65 -11.86 -3.02
N TRP A 46 2.68 -11.98 -2.11
CA TRP A 46 1.52 -12.82 -2.29
C TRP A 46 0.27 -11.97 -2.31
N GLN A 47 -0.20 -11.68 -3.52
CA GLN A 47 -1.51 -11.07 -3.75
C GLN A 47 -2.59 -12.09 -3.37
N ARG A 48 -3.37 -11.81 -2.32
CA ARG A 48 -4.37 -12.76 -1.84
C ARG A 48 -5.62 -12.11 -1.28
N SER A 49 -6.69 -12.90 -1.27
CA SER A 49 -7.93 -12.60 -0.55
C SER A 49 -7.92 -13.28 0.82
N ALA A 50 -8.69 -12.74 1.76
CA ALA A 50 -8.92 -13.35 3.09
C ALA A 50 -7.63 -13.57 3.91
N LEU A 51 -6.93 -12.48 4.23
CA LEU A 51 -5.83 -12.46 5.20
C LEU A 51 -6.34 -12.03 6.59
N SER A 52 -5.55 -12.24 7.64
CA SER A 52 -5.97 -11.87 8.99
C SER A 52 -4.80 -11.49 9.91
N VAL A 53 -5.08 -10.52 10.77
CA VAL A 53 -4.18 -9.98 11.79
C VAL A 53 -4.96 -9.89 13.09
N ASP A 54 -4.42 -10.45 14.18
CA ASP A 54 -5.07 -10.53 15.50
C ASP A 54 -6.50 -11.10 15.43
N GLY A 55 -6.69 -12.13 14.59
CA GLY A 55 -7.99 -12.78 14.38
C GLY A 55 -9.00 -11.96 13.56
N VAL A 56 -8.67 -10.72 13.16
CA VAL A 56 -9.53 -9.90 12.30
C VAL A 56 -9.27 -10.23 10.84
N ARG A 57 -10.32 -10.60 10.10
CA ARG A 57 -10.23 -10.95 8.67
C ARG A 57 -10.40 -9.74 7.77
N TYR A 58 -9.57 -9.66 6.73
CA TYR A 58 -9.62 -8.64 5.69
C TYR A 58 -9.85 -9.26 4.31
N ALA A 59 -10.74 -8.64 3.53
CA ALA A 59 -11.16 -9.18 2.24
C ALA A 59 -10.04 -9.22 1.19
N HIS A 60 -9.12 -8.24 1.21
CA HIS A 60 -8.04 -8.11 0.24
C HIS A 60 -6.79 -7.50 0.89
N GLY A 61 -5.63 -7.80 0.32
CA GLY A 61 -4.33 -7.30 0.77
C GLY A 61 -3.18 -8.06 0.14
N VAL A 62 -1.97 -7.77 0.60
CA VAL A 62 -0.75 -8.47 0.16
C VAL A 62 -0.02 -8.98 1.39
N THR A 63 0.39 -10.24 1.34
CA THR A 63 1.31 -10.81 2.33
C THR A 63 2.72 -10.79 1.74
N VAL A 64 3.69 -10.38 2.56
CA VAL A 64 5.11 -10.39 2.26
C VAL A 64 5.88 -11.12 3.36
N HIS A 65 7.17 -11.32 3.18
CA HIS A 65 8.04 -11.72 4.28
C HIS A 65 8.35 -10.54 5.21
N GLY A 66 8.65 -10.82 6.48
CA GLY A 66 9.00 -9.81 7.48
C GLY A 66 10.23 -8.98 7.09
N ARG A 67 11.10 -9.51 6.23
CA ARG A 67 12.03 -8.73 5.40
C ARG A 67 11.47 -8.58 3.98
N SER A 68 10.99 -7.39 3.65
CA SER A 68 10.42 -7.09 2.34
C SER A 68 10.62 -5.62 1.97
N SER A 69 10.77 -5.36 0.68
CA SER A 69 10.74 -4.03 0.08
C SER A 69 10.10 -4.17 -1.29
N VAL A 70 8.95 -3.51 -1.50
CA VAL A 70 8.22 -3.53 -2.77
C VAL A 70 8.02 -2.10 -3.24
N THR A 71 8.39 -1.82 -4.49
CA THR A 71 8.25 -0.50 -5.11
C THR A 71 7.08 -0.52 -6.08
N ILE A 72 6.21 0.48 -5.95
CA ILE A 72 5.05 0.70 -6.81
C ILE A 72 5.25 2.02 -7.54
N ASP A 73 5.26 1.96 -8.87
CA ASP A 73 5.18 3.13 -9.73
C ASP A 73 3.73 3.59 -9.78
N LEU A 74 3.46 4.86 -9.49
CA LEU A 74 2.09 5.37 -9.43
C LEU A 74 1.51 5.56 -10.83
N ASN A 75 2.35 5.94 -11.82
CA ASN A 75 2.01 6.15 -13.23
C ASN A 75 0.85 7.14 -13.51
N ARG A 76 0.37 7.83 -12.47
CA ARG A 76 -0.68 8.85 -12.52
C ARG A 76 -0.70 9.63 -11.21
N SER A 77 -1.51 10.70 -11.16
CA SER A 77 -1.68 11.49 -9.94
C SER A 77 -2.48 10.72 -8.89
N CYS A 78 -1.82 10.36 -7.79
CA CYS A 78 -2.47 9.77 -6.62
C CYS A 78 -2.44 10.73 -5.44
N SER A 79 -3.49 10.73 -4.62
CA SER A 79 -3.63 11.61 -3.46
C SER A 79 -3.31 10.91 -2.14
N SER A 80 -3.59 9.61 -2.02
CA SER A 80 -3.33 8.88 -0.79
C SER A 80 -2.93 7.43 -1.03
N TYR A 81 -2.19 6.90 -0.06
CA TYR A 81 -2.03 5.47 0.18
C TYR A 81 -2.55 5.12 1.57
N ASP A 82 -3.40 4.09 1.62
CA ASP A 82 -4.10 3.65 2.83
C ASP A 82 -3.95 2.12 2.99
N ALA A 83 -3.69 1.65 4.20
CA ALA A 83 -3.59 0.23 4.53
C ALA A 83 -3.78 -0.05 6.03
N LEU A 84 -3.81 -1.32 6.40
CA LEU A 84 -3.68 -1.84 7.76
C LEU A 84 -2.52 -2.83 7.76
N VAL A 85 -1.49 -2.59 8.57
CA VAL A 85 -0.30 -3.45 8.61
C VAL A 85 -0.25 -4.27 9.88
N GLY A 86 0.26 -5.49 9.77
CA GLY A 86 0.47 -6.35 10.93
C GLY A 86 1.17 -7.65 10.59
N VAL A 87 1.53 -8.41 11.63
CA VAL A 87 2.01 -9.77 11.45
C VAL A 87 0.80 -10.68 11.18
N ASP A 88 0.84 -11.45 10.11
CA ASP A 88 -0.25 -12.34 9.69
C ASP A 88 -0.47 -13.44 10.75
N ASP A 89 -1.73 -13.82 11.01
CA ASP A 89 -2.07 -14.92 11.92
C ASP A 89 -1.46 -16.28 11.53
N LEU A 90 -1.05 -16.45 10.25
CA LEU A 90 -0.25 -17.59 9.80
C LEU A 90 1.07 -17.72 10.56
N ALA A 91 1.59 -16.63 11.13
CA ALA A 91 2.79 -16.66 11.98
C ALA A 91 2.52 -17.23 13.38
N MET A 92 1.26 -17.56 13.72
CA MET A 92 0.88 -18.12 15.02
C MET A 92 1.34 -17.26 16.21
N LYS A 93 1.20 -15.93 16.09
CA LYS A 93 1.64 -14.92 17.07
C LYS A 93 3.16 -14.82 17.27
N LEU A 94 3.93 -15.36 16.35
CA LEU A 94 5.39 -15.20 16.33
C LEU A 94 5.78 -14.06 15.39
N GLY A 95 6.93 -13.45 15.67
CA GLY A 95 7.50 -12.45 14.80
C GLY A 95 7.35 -11.04 15.33
N LYS A 96 8.31 -10.19 14.96
CA LYS A 96 8.26 -8.75 15.19
C LYS A 96 8.81 -7.99 14.01
N VAL A 97 8.01 -7.07 13.48
CA VAL A 97 8.27 -6.38 12.22
C VAL A 97 8.02 -4.88 12.38
N HIS A 98 8.86 -4.07 11.74
CA HIS A 98 8.66 -2.65 11.55
C HIS A 98 8.18 -2.40 10.12
N PHE A 99 7.10 -1.65 9.97
CA PHE A 99 6.56 -1.27 8.66
C PHE A 99 6.90 0.19 8.38
N SER A 100 7.24 0.48 7.14
CA SER A 100 7.50 1.86 6.68
C SER A 100 6.95 2.08 5.29
N VAL A 101 6.49 3.31 5.05
CA VAL A 101 6.11 3.78 3.71
C VAL A 101 7.04 4.91 3.31
N TYR A 102 7.64 4.77 2.14
CA TYR A 102 8.46 5.79 1.50
C TYR A 102 7.79 6.26 0.23
N ALA A 103 7.94 7.54 -0.10
CA ALA A 103 7.60 8.06 -1.42
C ALA A 103 8.79 8.83 -1.99
N ASP A 104 9.19 8.50 -3.22
CA ASP A 104 10.38 9.06 -3.89
C ASP A 104 11.64 9.05 -3.00
N GLY A 105 11.84 7.94 -2.29
CA GLY A 105 12.96 7.75 -1.36
C GLY A 105 12.82 8.41 0.01
N VAL A 106 11.81 9.25 0.24
CA VAL A 106 11.56 9.92 1.53
C VAL A 106 10.60 9.09 2.39
N ARG A 107 10.97 8.78 3.64
CA ARG A 107 10.07 8.08 4.57
C ARG A 107 8.94 9.00 5.02
N LEU A 108 7.70 8.62 4.72
CA LEU A 108 6.51 9.37 5.12
C LEU A 108 5.88 8.81 6.41
N TRP A 109 6.05 7.51 6.66
CA TRP A 109 5.40 6.84 7.79
C TRP A 109 6.21 5.65 8.30
N ASN A 110 6.04 5.35 9.59
CA ASN A 110 6.61 4.17 10.26
C ASN A 110 5.68 3.69 11.38
N SER A 111 5.53 2.37 11.54
CA SER A 111 4.65 1.77 12.55
C SER A 111 5.21 1.75 13.98
N GLY A 112 6.51 1.90 14.16
CA GLY A 112 7.20 1.30 15.31
C GLY A 112 7.28 -0.23 15.19
N ALA A 113 7.56 -0.94 16.28
CA ALA A 113 7.54 -2.40 16.29
C ALA A 113 6.09 -2.91 16.35
N VAL A 114 5.77 -3.93 15.57
CA VAL A 114 4.50 -4.66 15.61
C VAL A 114 4.79 -6.13 15.82
N GLU A 115 4.24 -6.70 16.88
CA GLU A 115 4.45 -8.09 17.28
C GLU A 115 3.32 -9.01 16.78
N GLY A 116 3.61 -10.31 16.68
CA GLY A 116 2.61 -11.31 16.40
C GLY A 116 1.48 -11.31 17.45
N GLY A 117 0.25 -11.08 16.99
CA GLY A 117 -0.92 -10.96 17.87
C GLY A 117 -1.23 -9.54 18.34
N ASP A 118 -0.45 -8.53 17.92
CA ASP A 118 -0.87 -7.14 18.07
C ASP A 118 -1.97 -6.78 17.05
N PRO A 119 -2.88 -5.85 17.40
CA PRO A 119 -3.85 -5.31 16.45
C PRO A 119 -3.18 -4.67 15.23
N ALA A 120 -3.82 -4.75 14.06
CA ALA A 120 -3.32 -4.11 12.86
C ALA A 120 -3.20 -2.58 13.03
N VAL A 121 -2.09 -2.02 12.55
CA VAL A 121 -1.78 -0.59 12.64
C VAL A 121 -2.25 0.13 11.37
N PRO A 122 -3.04 1.20 11.46
CA PRO A 122 -3.50 1.94 10.30
C PRO A 122 -2.39 2.77 9.66
N VAL A 123 -2.35 2.74 8.33
CA VAL A 123 -1.47 3.55 7.48
C VAL A 123 -2.33 4.56 6.73
N HIS A 124 -1.93 5.83 6.79
CA HIS A 124 -2.46 6.87 5.93
C HIS A 124 -1.33 7.83 5.57
N VAL A 125 -1.03 7.98 4.29
CA VAL A 125 -0.02 8.93 3.81
C VAL A 125 -0.50 9.68 2.57
N ASP A 126 -0.15 10.97 2.50
CA ASP A 126 -0.33 11.81 1.31
C ASP A 126 0.79 11.49 0.31
N VAL A 127 0.40 11.10 -0.90
CA VAL A 127 1.32 10.78 -2.01
C VAL A 127 1.13 11.72 -3.20
N SER A 128 0.52 12.88 -2.97
CA SER A 128 0.31 13.91 -3.97
C SER A 128 1.65 14.38 -4.54
N GLY A 129 1.74 14.39 -5.87
CA GLY A 129 2.95 14.80 -6.59
C GLY A 129 4.12 13.82 -6.48
N ARG A 130 3.90 12.60 -5.96
CA ARG A 130 4.90 11.53 -5.91
C ARG A 130 4.86 10.69 -7.17
N GLU A 131 5.98 10.06 -7.50
CA GLU A 131 6.08 9.14 -8.64
C GLU A 131 6.08 7.69 -8.18
N THR A 132 6.71 7.42 -7.04
CA THR A 132 6.91 6.06 -6.52
C THR A 132 6.51 5.97 -5.06
N VAL A 133 6.00 4.80 -4.68
CA VAL A 133 5.78 4.43 -3.27
C VAL A 133 6.48 3.11 -3.00
N ARG A 134 7.32 3.07 -1.96
CA ARG A 134 8.02 1.87 -1.52
C ARG A 134 7.51 1.43 -0.15
N LEU A 135 6.99 0.21 -0.12
CA LEU A 135 6.38 -0.43 1.04
C LEU A 135 7.40 -1.41 1.63
N VAL A 136 7.77 -1.20 2.89
CA VAL A 136 8.90 -1.91 3.51
C VAL A 136 8.43 -2.59 4.79
N ALA A 137 8.81 -3.86 4.94
CA ALA A 137 8.77 -4.59 6.20
C ALA A 137 10.21 -4.92 6.60
N GLU A 138 10.60 -4.52 7.81
CA GLU A 138 11.92 -4.76 8.38
C GLU A 138 11.80 -5.65 9.62
N PRO A 139 12.48 -6.81 9.65
CA PRO A 139 12.41 -7.70 10.79
C PRO A 139 13.19 -7.12 11.97
N HIS A 140 12.71 -7.35 13.20
CA HIS A 140 13.47 -6.95 14.39
C HIS A 140 14.73 -7.80 14.59
N GLY A 141 14.64 -9.11 14.33
CA GLY A 141 15.76 -10.04 14.41
C GLY A 141 15.80 -11.03 13.24
N PRO A 142 16.87 -11.84 13.13
CA PRO A 142 17.05 -12.77 12.01
C PRO A 142 15.88 -13.74 11.83
N PHE A 143 15.32 -14.24 12.93
CA PHE A 143 14.18 -15.17 12.94
C PHE A 143 12.88 -14.56 12.42
N ASP A 144 12.76 -13.23 12.42
CA ASP A 144 11.58 -12.52 11.92
C ASP A 144 11.63 -12.30 10.40
N SER A 145 12.74 -12.62 9.73
CA SER A 145 12.92 -12.27 8.31
C SER A 145 11.92 -12.96 7.39
N ALA A 146 11.44 -14.16 7.76
CA ALA A 146 10.53 -14.96 6.95
C ALA A 146 9.07 -14.93 7.44
N VAL A 147 8.80 -14.30 8.58
CA VAL A 147 7.43 -14.29 9.14
C VAL A 147 6.49 -13.60 8.15
N PRO A 148 5.28 -14.14 7.93
CA PRO A 148 4.32 -13.50 7.04
C PRO A 148 3.86 -12.17 7.65
N ALA A 149 3.97 -11.11 6.87
CA ALA A 149 3.62 -9.75 7.24
C ALA A 149 2.63 -9.19 6.23
N ASP A 150 1.53 -8.67 6.72
CA ASP A 150 0.37 -8.30 5.93
C ASP A 150 0.25 -6.79 5.74
N TRP A 151 -0.14 -6.41 4.53
CA TRP A 151 -0.66 -5.10 4.18
C TRP A 151 -2.12 -5.26 3.76
N ALA A 152 -3.01 -5.33 4.74
CA ALA A 152 -4.44 -5.48 4.58
C ALA A 152 -5.11 -4.20 4.09
N GLN A 153 -6.18 -4.35 3.31
CA GLN A 153 -6.94 -3.26 2.71
C GLN A 153 -6.07 -2.23 1.94
N SER A 154 -4.88 -2.65 1.51
CA SER A 154 -3.89 -1.79 0.88
C SER A 154 -4.37 -1.23 -0.45
N ARG A 155 -4.41 0.09 -0.56
CA ARG A 155 -4.98 0.80 -1.71
C ARG A 155 -4.37 2.18 -1.95
N PHE A 156 -4.39 2.59 -3.22
CA PHE A 156 -4.07 3.93 -3.69
C PHE A 156 -5.34 4.63 -4.16
N THR A 157 -5.48 5.92 -3.84
CA THR A 157 -6.56 6.76 -4.39
C THR A 157 -5.97 7.70 -5.42
N CYS A 158 -6.43 7.62 -6.67
CA CYS A 158 -5.86 8.39 -7.79
C CYS A 158 -6.93 9.11 -8.62
N ALA A 159 -6.53 10.18 -9.31
CA ALA A 159 -7.34 10.94 -10.26
C ALA A 159 -7.12 10.40 -11.67
#